data_AF-A0A0C2CKR3-F1
#
_entry.id   AF-A0A0C2CKR3-F1
#
_cell.length_a   1.000
_cell.length_b   1.000
_cell.length_c   1.000
_cell.angle_alpha   90.00
_cell.angle_beta   90.00
_cell.angle_gamma   90.00
#
_symmetry.space_group_name_H-M   'P 1'
#
loop_
_entity.id
_entity.type
_entity.pdbx_description
1 polymer ?
#
loop_
_entity_poly.entity_id
_entity_poly.type
_entity_poly.pdbx_seq_one_letter_code
_entity_poly.pdbx_strand_id
1 'polypeptide(L)'
;MSKPSRLEKKAQDCFDKGEFYEAHQVYRTMYFRMIQQEKFDELLDILCSGSKKLARANEFLASIDLAELYAETLVKAKSKPTERILDQIFS
;
A
#
# COMPACT_ATOMS: atom_id res chain seq x y z
N MET A 1 4.15 17.95 0.73
CA MET A 1 3.42 16.73 0.32
C MET A 1 3.09 16.85 -1.16
N SER A 2 3.51 15.89 -1.98
CA SER A 2 3.18 15.82 -3.41
C SER A 2 1.66 15.64 -3.58
N LYS A 3 1.11 16.08 -4.72
CA LYS A 3 -0.30 15.85 -5.03
C LYS A 3 -0.54 14.35 -5.21
N PRO A 4 -1.60 13.76 -4.60
CA PRO A 4 -1.91 12.35 -4.75
C PRO A 4 -2.21 12.04 -6.22
N SER A 5 -1.67 10.92 -6.68
CA SER A 5 -1.86 10.40 -8.03
C SER A 5 -3.33 10.10 -8.31
N ARG A 6 -3.67 9.98 -9.59
CA ARG A 6 -5.04 9.60 -10.01
C ARG A 6 -5.45 8.23 -9.44
N LEU A 7 -4.50 7.32 -9.26
CA LEU A 7 -4.79 5.99 -8.70
C LEU A 7 -5.01 6.05 -7.19
N GLU A 8 -4.24 6.85 -6.44
CA GLU A 8 -4.48 7.05 -5.01
C GLU A 8 -5.84 7.71 -4.75
N LYS A 9 -6.22 8.70 -5.56
CA LYS A 9 -7.55 9.30 -5.50
C LYS A 9 -8.64 8.27 -5.78
N LYS A 10 -8.48 7.46 -6.84
CA LYS A 10 -9.43 6.39 -7.15
C LYS A 10 -9.55 5.37 -6.02
N ALA A 11 -8.43 4.96 -5.41
CA ALA A 11 -8.44 4.04 -4.28
C ALA A 11 -9.19 4.65 -3.08
N GLN A 12 -8.98 5.94 -2.80
CA GLN A 12 -9.71 6.66 -1.75
C GLN A 12 -11.21 6.76 -2.07
N ASP A 13 -11.58 7.09 -3.31
CA ASP A 13 -12.98 7.17 -3.73
C ASP A 13 -13.71 5.82 -3.58
N CYS A 14 -13.05 4.70 -3.92
CA CYS A 14 -13.60 3.36 -3.70
C CYS A 14 -13.76 3.06 -2.20
N PHE A 15 -12.75 3.44 -1.39
CA PHE A 15 -12.81 3.31 0.07
C PHE A 15 -13.98 4.08 0.68
N ASP A 16 -14.20 5.33 0.27
CA ASP A 16 -15.25 6.20 0.79
C ASP A 16 -16.65 5.68 0.42
N LYS A 17 -16.77 4.87 -0.63
CA LYS A 17 -18.01 4.20 -1.07
C LYS A 17 -18.21 2.81 -0.47
N GLY A 18 -17.23 2.28 0.28
CA GLY A 18 -17.27 0.89 0.76
C GLY A 18 -16.98 -0.15 -0.33
N GLU A 19 -16.48 0.27 -1.50
CA GLU A 19 -16.03 -0.59 -2.61
C GLU A 19 -14.62 -1.14 -2.29
N PHE A 20 -14.50 -1.92 -1.21
CA PHE A 20 -13.18 -2.31 -0.67
C PHE A 20 -12.42 -3.27 -1.58
N TYR A 21 -13.13 -4.14 -2.29
CA TYR A 21 -12.53 -5.01 -3.31
C TYR A 21 -11.90 -4.17 -4.43
N GLU A 22 -12.62 -3.19 -4.94
CA GLU A 22 -12.15 -2.28 -5.98
C GLU A 22 -10.97 -1.44 -5.48
N ALA A 23 -11.05 -0.93 -4.26
CA ALA A 23 -9.93 -0.22 -3.63
C ALA A 23 -8.68 -1.11 -3.59
N HIS A 24 -8.81 -2.36 -3.11
CA HIS A 24 -7.73 -3.34 -3.08
C HIS A 24 -7.12 -3.60 -4.47
N GLN A 25 -7.95 -3.77 -5.51
CA GLN A 25 -7.45 -3.93 -6.88
C GLN A 25 -6.70 -2.69 -7.39
N VAL A 26 -7.10 -1.50 -6.97
CA VAL A 26 -6.36 -0.26 -7.31
C VAL A 26 -4.99 -0.23 -6.62
N TYR A 27 -4.87 -0.65 -5.35
CA TYR A 27 -3.57 -0.78 -4.69
C TYR A 27 -2.66 -1.79 -5.39
N ARG A 28 -3.18 -2.97 -5.77
CA ARG A 28 -2.40 -3.96 -6.54
C ARG A 28 -1.93 -3.40 -7.88
N THR A 29 -2.77 -2.62 -8.56
CA THR A 29 -2.39 -1.94 -9.80
C THR A 29 -1.26 -0.92 -9.58
N MET A 30 -1.31 -0.16 -8.49
CA MET A 30 -0.23 0.76 -8.11
C MET A 30 1.07 0.00 -7.82
N TYR A 31 1.00 -1.12 -7.09
CA TYR A 31 2.15 -1.98 -6.82
C TYR A 31 2.90 -2.37 -8.10
N PHE A 32 2.23 -3.03 -9.05
CA PHE A 32 2.91 -3.50 -10.27
C PHE A 32 3.50 -2.35 -11.08
N ARG A 33 2.79 -1.22 -11.16
CA ARG A 33 3.28 -0.02 -11.86
C ARG A 33 4.52 0.57 -11.18
N MET A 34 4.47 0.74 -9.86
CA MET A 34 5.51 1.45 -9.11
C MET A 34 6.76 0.60 -8.91
N ILE A 35 6.62 -0.73 -8.82
CA ILE A 35 7.76 -1.66 -8.86
C ILE A 35 8.53 -1.51 -10.17
N GLN A 36 7.85 -1.46 -11.32
CA GLN A 36 8.52 -1.28 -12.62
C GLN A 36 9.20 0.09 -12.77
N GLN A 37 8.75 1.09 -12.01
CA GLN A 37 9.33 2.43 -11.99
C GLN A 37 10.39 2.60 -10.88
N GLU A 38 10.69 1.54 -10.12
CA GLU A 38 11.60 1.56 -8.98
C GLU A 38 11.24 2.62 -7.92
N LYS A 39 9.95 2.97 -7.80
CA LYS A 39 9.43 3.95 -6.84
C LYS A 39 9.18 3.32 -5.47
N PHE A 40 10.20 2.70 -4.90
CA PHE A 40 10.05 1.86 -3.71
C PHE A 40 9.57 2.63 -2.47
N ASP A 41 10.17 3.77 -2.14
CA ASP A 41 9.82 4.52 -0.92
C ASP A 41 8.37 5.02 -0.92
N GLU A 42 7.91 5.55 -2.06
CA GLU A 42 6.53 6.00 -2.22
C GLU A 42 5.55 4.81 -2.17
N LEU A 43 5.95 3.67 -2.76
CA LEU A 43 5.14 2.46 -2.75
C LEU A 43 5.00 1.86 -1.34
N LEU A 44 6.07 1.88 -0.53
CA LEU A 44 6.05 1.41 0.85
C LEU A 44 5.01 2.20 1.69
N ASP A 45 4.96 3.52 1.54
CA ASP A 45 3.97 4.35 2.23
C ASP A 45 2.54 4.04 1.78
N ILE A 46 2.34 3.89 0.47
CA ILE A 46 1.03 3.57 -0.13
C ILE A 46 0.52 2.22 0.38
N LEU A 47 1.36 1.18 0.37
CA LEU A 47 0.99 -0.17 0.80
C LEU A 47 0.73 -0.25 2.30
N CYS A 48 1.59 0.38 3.12
CA CYS A 48 1.40 0.43 4.57
C CYS A 48 0.08 1.13 4.93
N SER A 49 -0.17 2.30 4.34
CA SER A 49 -1.43 3.04 4.53
C SER A 49 -2.64 2.23 4.06
N GLY A 50 -2.56 1.62 2.87
CA GLY A 50 -3.64 0.81 2.30
C GLY A 50 -3.99 -0.39 3.16
N SER A 51 -2.97 -1.14 3.63
CA SER A 51 -3.14 -2.29 4.51
C SER A 51 -3.87 -1.89 5.80
N LYS A 52 -3.42 -0.83 6.49
CA LYS A 52 -4.09 -0.33 7.71
C LYS A 52 -5.53 0.10 7.49
N LYS A 53 -5.84 0.74 6.35
CA LYS A 53 -7.21 1.12 6.00
C LYS A 53 -8.10 -0.11 5.80
N LEU A 54 -7.62 -1.13 5.09
CA LEU A 54 -8.36 -2.39 4.89
C LEU A 54 -8.58 -3.14 6.20
N ALA A 55 -7.56 -3.24 7.07
CA ALA A 55 -7.72 -3.84 8.39
C ALA A 55 -8.80 -3.15 9.24
N ARG A 56 -8.83 -1.80 9.25
CA ARG A 56 -9.85 -1.01 9.96
C ARG A 56 -11.26 -1.20 9.40
N ALA A 57 -11.38 -1.58 8.12
CA ALA A 57 -12.63 -1.94 7.48
C ALA A 57 -13.02 -3.42 7.68
N ASN A 58 -12.25 -4.20 8.45
CA ASN A 58 -12.37 -5.65 8.62
C ASN A 58 -12.09 -6.48 7.35
N GLU A 59 -11.45 -5.89 6.35
CA GLU A 59 -11.04 -6.55 5.10
C GLU A 59 -9.66 -7.21 5.26
N PHE A 60 -9.56 -8.17 6.20
CA PHE A 60 -8.28 -8.73 6.65
C PHE A 60 -7.50 -9.44 5.55
N LEU A 61 -8.16 -10.17 4.65
CA LEU A 61 -7.47 -10.87 3.55
C LEU A 61 -6.80 -9.87 2.59
N ALA A 62 -7.52 -8.80 2.22
CA ALA A 62 -6.99 -7.74 1.39
C ALA A 62 -5.88 -6.95 2.12
N SER A 63 -6.03 -6.74 3.44
CA SER A 63 -5.01 -6.13 4.28
C SER A 63 -3.71 -6.94 4.31
N ILE A 64 -3.79 -8.26 4.50
CA ILE A 64 -2.65 -9.18 4.53
C ILE A 64 -1.98 -9.21 3.16
N ASP A 65 -2.74 -9.26 2.07
CA ASP A 65 -2.20 -9.19 0.71
C ASP A 65 -1.35 -7.91 0.52
N LEU A 66 -1.84 -6.74 0.93
CA LEU A 66 -1.05 -5.50 0.83
C LEU A 66 0.19 -5.50 1.74
N ALA A 67 0.13 -6.15 2.91
CA ALA A 67 1.27 -6.30 3.80
C ALA A 67 2.35 -7.23 3.20
N GLU A 68 1.93 -8.30 2.51
CA GLU A 68 2.84 -9.18 1.77
C GLU A 68 3.54 -8.42 0.63
N LEU A 69 2.79 -7.62 -0.13
CA LEU A 69 3.38 -6.76 -1.17
C LEU A 69 4.35 -5.72 -0.60
N TYR A 70 4.09 -5.20 0.61
CA TYR A 70 5.00 -4.30 1.31
C TYR A 70 6.32 -5.01 1.65
N ALA A 71 6.25 -6.23 2.20
CA ALA A 71 7.43 -7.04 2.49
C ALA A 71 8.21 -7.39 1.21
N GLU A 72 7.52 -7.75 0.12
CA GLU A 72 8.15 -8.01 -1.18
C GLU A 72 8.88 -6.76 -1.71
N THR A 73 8.26 -5.58 -1.53
CA THR A 73 8.85 -4.30 -1.93
C THR A 73 10.15 -4.02 -1.15
N LEU A 74 10.19 -4.26 0.16
CA LEU A 74 11.40 -4.13 0.97
C LEU A 74 12.55 -5.02 0.45
N VAL A 75 12.22 -6.28 0.09
CA VAL A 75 13.21 -7.23 -0.44
C VAL A 75 13.73 -6.75 -1.80
N LYS A 76 12.86 -6.34 -2.72
CA LYS A 76 13.26 -5.84 -4.05
C LYS A 76 14.11 -4.56 -3.96
N ALA A 77 13.73 -3.65 -3.06
CA ALA A 77 14.45 -2.41 -2.83
C ALA A 77 15.79 -2.61 -2.09
N LYS A 78 16.07 -3.84 -1.60
CA LYS A 78 17.20 -4.15 -0.72
C LYS A 78 17.24 -3.21 0.49
N SER A 79 16.06 -2.89 1.02
CA SER A 79 15.90 -1.95 2.12
C SER A 79 16.63 -2.45 3.37
N LYS A 80 17.40 -1.57 4.00
CA LYS A 80 17.97 -1.85 5.31
C LYS A 80 16.90 -1.68 6.39
N PRO A 81 16.95 -2.42 7.50
CA PRO A 81 16.12 -2.12 8.66
C PRO A 81 16.35 -0.69 9.12
N THR A 82 15.28 0.08 9.26
CA THR A 82 15.29 1.45 9.80
C THR A 82 14.16 1.59 10.80
N GLU A 83 14.27 2.57 11.70
CA GLU A 83 13.20 2.87 12.67
C GLU A 83 11.86 3.10 11.98
N ARG A 84 11.84 3.87 10.89
CA ARG A 84 10.64 4.06 10.05
C ARG A 84 10.00 2.74 9.61
N ILE A 85 10.79 1.78 9.11
CA ILE A 85 10.28 0.49 8.64
C ILE A 85 9.74 -0.32 9.82
N LEU A 86 10.43 -0.32 10.95
CA LEU A 86 9.99 -1.02 12.16
C LEU A 86 8.68 -0.42 12.68
N ASP A 87 8.58 0.91 12.74
CA ASP A 87 7.36 1.61 13.12
C ASP A 87 6.21 1.25 12.17
N GLN A 88 6.46 1.20 10.86
CA GLN A 88 5.43 0.84 9.87
C GLN A 88 4.90 -0.58 10.04
N ILE A 89 5.73 -1.53 10.51
CA ILE A 89 5.36 -2.93 10.73
C ILE A 89 4.61 -3.12 12.05
N PHE A 90 5.01 -2.42 13.11
CA PHE A 90 4.48 -2.64 14.47
C PHE A 90 3.35 -1.69 14.88
N SER A 91 3.03 -0.65 14.09
CA SER A 91 1.94 0.31 14.37
C SER A 91 0.65 -0.02 13.64
#